data_AF-A0A441BSG5-F1
#
_entry.id   AF-A0A441BSG5-F1
#
_cell.length_a   1.000
_cell.length_b   1.000
_cell.length_c   1.000
_cell.angle_alpha   90.00
_cell.angle_beta   90.00
_cell.angle_gamma   90.00
#
_symmetry.space_group_name_H-M   'P 1'
#
loop_
_entity.id
_entity.type
_entity.pdbx_description
1 polymer ?
#
loop_
_entity_poly.entity_id
_entity_poly.type
_entity_poly.pdbx_seq_one_letter_code
_entity_poly.pdbx_strand_id
1 'polypeptide(L)'
;MTKRARYAITYGLSGCYMPDSHGGAYEFNTRGDLRDHIKAEMEFYGIPKSQFSQVRIEKLWRHIQRHGSSVAHFSIDHKGYSLSFHGLTLAEFRQAQAEEDA
;
A
#
# COMPACT_ATOMS: atom_id res chain seq x y z
N MET A 1 10.97 12.68 14.89
CA MET A 1 9.65 12.78 14.24
C MET A 1 9.34 11.47 13.55
N THR A 2 8.18 10.89 13.82
CA THR A 2 7.69 9.69 13.13
C THR A 2 7.16 10.10 11.76
N LYS A 3 7.71 9.53 10.68
CA LYS A 3 7.22 9.76 9.32
C LYS A 3 5.89 9.02 9.13
N ARG A 4 4.92 9.65 8.47
CA ARG A 4 3.66 9.00 8.09
C ARG A 4 3.87 8.13 6.86
N ALA A 5 3.19 6.99 6.80
CA ALA A 5 3.17 6.14 5.61
C ALA A 5 2.08 6.63 4.66
N ARG A 6 2.34 6.68 3.36
CA ARG A 6 1.39 7.15 2.34
C ARG A 6 1.46 6.24 1.14
N TYR A 7 0.30 5.79 0.69
CA TYR A 7 0.21 4.80 -0.37
C TYR A 7 -0.99 5.06 -1.28
N ALA A 8 -0.79 4.88 -2.58
CA ALA A 8 -1.87 4.52 -3.50
C ALA A 8 -1.89 3.00 -3.63
N ILE A 9 -3.07 2.41 -3.80
CA ILE A 9 -3.24 0.95 -3.81
C ILE A 9 -3.77 0.53 -5.17
N THR A 10 -3.23 -0.54 -5.74
CA THR A 10 -3.76 -1.12 -6.98
C THR A 10 -3.92 -2.61 -6.83
N TYR A 11 -4.96 -3.16 -7.42
CA TYR A 11 -5.15 -4.60 -7.51
C TYR A 11 -5.40 -5.00 -8.96
N GLY A 12 -4.77 -6.09 -9.41
CA GLY A 12 -5.00 -6.63 -10.74
C GLY A 12 -4.11 -7.81 -11.07
N LEU A 13 -4.20 -8.28 -12.31
CA LEU A 13 -3.36 -9.37 -12.81
C LEU A 13 -1.87 -8.99 -12.74
N SER A 14 -1.05 -9.86 -12.15
CA SER A 14 0.39 -9.65 -12.01
C SER A 14 1.05 -9.57 -13.39
N GLY A 15 1.79 -8.49 -13.65
CA GLY A 15 2.46 -8.24 -14.92
C GLY A 15 1.61 -7.56 -16.00
N CYS A 16 0.34 -7.23 -15.74
CA CYS A 16 -0.47 -6.42 -16.65
C CYS A 16 -0.20 -4.92 -16.48
N TYR A 17 -0.28 -4.17 -17.59
CA TYR A 17 -0.10 -2.72 -17.61
C TYR A 17 -1.28 -1.95 -16.98
N MET A 18 -2.47 -2.55 -16.94
CA MET A 18 -3.69 -1.93 -16.44
C MET A 18 -4.23 -2.73 -15.26
N PRO A 19 -4.33 -2.15 -14.05
CA PRO A 19 -4.91 -2.82 -12.89
C PRO A 19 -6.45 -2.86 -13.00
N ASP A 20 -7.05 -3.84 -12.34
CA ASP A 20 -8.50 -4.03 -12.28
C ASP A 20 -9.17 -3.03 -11.32
N SER A 21 -8.42 -2.55 -10.33
CA SER A 21 -8.87 -1.61 -9.31
C SER A 21 -7.75 -0.64 -8.93
N HIS A 22 -8.13 0.63 -8.78
CA HIS A 22 -7.33 1.67 -8.15
C HIS A 22 -8.01 2.07 -6.84
N GLY A 23 -7.35 1.76 -5.72
CA GLY A 23 -7.66 2.32 -4.42
C GLY A 23 -7.02 3.70 -4.27
N GLY A 24 -7.72 4.59 -3.57
CA GLY A 24 -7.32 5.98 -3.41
C GLY A 24 -6.03 6.20 -2.61
N ALA A 25 -5.75 7.46 -2.30
CA ALA A 25 -4.60 7.86 -1.52
C ALA A 25 -4.85 7.68 -0.02
N TYR A 26 -4.13 6.75 0.61
CA TYR A 26 -4.23 6.48 2.04
C TYR A 26 -3.01 7.01 2.82
N GLU A 27 -3.27 7.57 4.00
CA GLU A 27 -2.24 7.97 4.97
C GLU A 27 -2.38 7.19 6.28
N PHE A 28 -1.26 6.68 6.79
CA PHE A 28 -1.20 5.90 8.03
C PHE A 28 -0.23 6.55 9.02
N ASN A 29 -0.70 6.70 10.26
CA ASN A 29 0.07 7.33 11.33
C ASN A 29 0.93 6.32 12.08
N THR A 30 0.42 5.09 12.24
CA THR A 30 1.11 4.05 12.98
C THR A 30 1.35 2.79 12.14
N ARG A 31 2.30 1.98 12.59
CA ARG A 31 2.52 0.62 12.06
C ARG A 31 1.26 -0.23 12.20
N GLY A 32 0.48 -0.04 13.26
CA GLY A 32 -0.76 -0.76 13.52
C GLY A 32 -1.79 -0.46 12.44
N ASP A 33 -2.01 0.82 12.16
CA ASP A 33 -2.97 1.28 11.15
C ASP A 33 -2.64 0.69 9.77
N LEU A 34 -1.36 0.77 9.36
CA LEU A 34 -0.91 0.20 8.10
C LEU A 34 -1.09 -1.33 8.07
N ARG A 35 -0.74 -2.03 9.15
CA ARG A 35 -0.89 -3.49 9.26
C ARG A 35 -2.36 -3.90 9.10
N ASP A 36 -3.25 -3.21 9.81
CA ASP A 36 -4.66 -3.56 9.88
C ASP A 36 -5.36 -3.23 8.55
N HIS A 37 -4.99 -2.12 7.92
CA HIS A 37 -5.46 -1.78 6.58
C HIS A 37 -5.01 -2.79 5.52
N ILE A 38 -3.73 -3.19 5.49
CA ILE A 38 -3.25 -4.23 4.57
C ILE A 38 -4.06 -5.53 4.73
N LYS A 39 -4.36 -5.93 5.97
CA LYS A 39 -5.17 -7.13 6.23
C LYS A 39 -6.60 -6.98 5.76
N ALA A 40 -7.19 -5.79 5.89
CA ALA A 40 -8.53 -5.51 5.39
C ALA A 40 -8.58 -5.59 3.85
N GLU A 41 -7.61 -4.99 3.15
CA GLU A 41 -7.51 -5.10 1.68
C GLU A 41 -7.30 -6.55 1.23
N MET A 42 -6.42 -7.30 1.92
CA MET A 42 -6.25 -8.72 1.63
C MET A 42 -7.56 -9.50 1.81
N GLU A 43 -8.34 -9.21 2.85
CA GLU A 43 -9.62 -9.87 3.10
C GLU A 43 -10.65 -9.49 2.02
N PHE A 44 -10.71 -8.22 1.63
CA PHE A 44 -11.59 -7.72 0.57
C PHE A 44 -11.34 -8.41 -0.78
N TYR A 45 -10.07 -8.56 -1.18
CA TYR A 45 -9.69 -9.22 -2.44
C TYR A 45 -9.55 -10.76 -2.31
N GLY A 46 -9.91 -11.34 -1.16
CA GLY A 46 -9.85 -12.80 -0.95
C GLY A 46 -8.43 -13.38 -0.90
N ILE A 47 -7.42 -12.56 -0.61
CA ILE A 47 -6.03 -12.97 -0.39
C ILE A 47 -5.90 -13.61 1.00
N PRO A 48 -5.38 -14.85 1.12
CA PRO A 48 -5.21 -15.51 2.41
C PRO A 48 -4.29 -14.76 3.37
N LYS A 49 -4.66 -14.69 4.65
CA LYS A 49 -3.88 -14.04 5.72
C LYS A 49 -2.43 -14.57 5.84
N SER A 50 -2.15 -15.79 5.38
CA SER A 50 -0.79 -16.35 5.33
C SER A 50 0.16 -15.54 4.43
N GLN A 51 -0.36 -14.87 3.41
CA GLN A 51 0.43 -14.04 2.50
C GLN A 51 0.87 -12.71 3.13
N PHE A 52 0.33 -12.35 4.29
CA PHE A 52 0.75 -11.15 5.01
C PHE A 52 2.25 -11.17 5.36
N SER A 53 2.83 -12.37 5.47
CA SER A 53 4.27 -12.55 5.71
C SER A 53 5.16 -11.92 4.62
N GLN A 54 4.67 -11.78 3.38
CA GLN A 54 5.39 -11.16 2.26
C GLN A 54 5.73 -9.68 2.53
N VAL A 55 4.85 -8.97 3.23
CA VAL A 55 4.99 -7.53 3.55
C VAL A 55 6.19 -7.25 4.43
N ARG A 56 6.54 -8.19 5.33
CA ARG A 56 7.59 -8.00 6.35
C ARG A 56 7.41 -6.67 7.11
N ILE A 57 6.20 -6.45 7.64
CA ILE A 57 5.70 -5.16 8.16
C ILE A 57 6.67 -4.41 9.09
N GLU A 58 7.44 -5.13 9.92
CA GLU A 58 8.42 -4.47 10.80
C GLU A 58 9.59 -3.85 10.04
N LYS A 59 10.11 -4.56 9.04
CA LYS A 59 11.22 -4.08 8.20
C LYS A 59 10.74 -2.93 7.31
N LEU A 60 9.54 -3.09 6.73
CA LEU A 60 8.88 -2.05 5.94
C LEU A 60 8.71 -0.77 6.76
N TRP A 61 8.14 -0.86 7.97
CA TRP A 61 7.93 0.32 8.81
C TRP A 61 9.25 1.03 9.14
N ARG A 62 10.29 0.28 9.53
CA ARG A 62 11.62 0.87 9.77
C ARG A 62 12.18 1.54 8.52
N HIS A 63 11.97 0.96 7.34
CA HIS A 63 12.41 1.53 6.07
C HIS A 63 11.69 2.86 5.78
N ILE A 64 10.36 2.91 5.96
CA ILE A 64 9.56 4.13 5.82
C ILE A 64 10.04 5.21 6.80
N GLN A 65 10.29 4.87 8.07
CA GLN A 65 10.76 5.84 9.06
C GLN A 65 12.11 6.45 8.67
N ARG A 66 12.99 5.69 8.01
CA ARG A 66 14.30 6.17 7.57
C ARG A 66 14.20 6.97 6.28
N HIS A 67 13.57 6.43 5.25
CA HIS A 67 13.65 6.96 3.88
C HIS A 67 12.38 7.66 3.41
N GLY A 68 11.24 7.39 4.05
CA GLY A 68 9.91 7.84 3.60
C GLY A 68 9.19 6.77 2.79
N SER A 69 7.91 7.01 2.52
CA SER A 69 7.04 6.05 1.82
C SER A 69 7.37 5.92 0.34
N SER A 70 7.81 7.00 -0.32
CA SER A 70 8.06 7.09 -1.77
C SER A 70 9.13 6.17 -2.34
N VAL A 71 9.83 5.41 -1.48
CA VAL A 71 10.80 4.38 -1.89
C VAL A 71 10.46 3.01 -1.30
N ALA A 72 9.36 2.94 -0.56
CA ALA A 72 8.91 1.78 0.20
C ALA A 72 7.72 1.09 -0.48
N HIS A 73 7.80 0.90 -1.80
CA HIS A 73 6.80 0.17 -2.58
C HIS A 73 6.86 -1.32 -2.24
N PHE A 74 5.71 -2.00 -2.26
CA PHE A 74 5.64 -3.46 -2.10
C PHE A 74 4.36 -4.02 -2.72
N SER A 75 4.36 -5.32 -2.97
CA SER A 75 3.18 -6.06 -3.43
C SER A 75 2.95 -7.31 -2.58
N ILE A 76 1.72 -7.81 -2.64
CA ILE A 76 1.33 -9.12 -2.12
C ILE A 76 0.75 -9.91 -3.29
N ASP A 77 1.44 -10.98 -3.68
CA ASP A 77 1.05 -11.79 -4.83
C ASP A 77 0.27 -13.03 -4.40
N HIS A 78 -0.85 -13.31 -5.08
CA HIS A 78 -1.65 -14.51 -4.89
C HIS A 78 -2.38 -14.93 -6.18
N LYS A 79 -2.19 -16.19 -6.61
CA LYS A 79 -2.90 -16.80 -7.76
C LYS A 79 -2.86 -15.97 -9.04
N GLY A 80 -1.72 -15.33 -9.31
CA GLY A 80 -1.55 -14.49 -10.51
C GLY A 80 -2.14 -13.08 -10.39
N TYR A 81 -2.67 -12.70 -9.24
CA TYR A 81 -3.05 -11.32 -8.92
C TYR A 81 -2.06 -10.70 -7.96
N SER A 82 -1.91 -9.38 -8.04
CA SER A 82 -1.03 -8.57 -7.18
C SER A 82 -1.84 -7.46 -6.52
N LEU A 83 -1.77 -7.38 -5.19
CA LEU A 83 -2.16 -6.21 -4.42
C LEU A 83 -0.92 -5.36 -4.16
N SER A 84 -0.80 -4.24 -4.88
CA SER A 84 0.38 -3.39 -4.89
C SER A 84 0.14 -2.09 -4.11
N PHE A 85 1.11 -1.72 -3.29
CA PHE A 85 1.14 -0.50 -2.50
C PHE A 85 2.24 0.41 -3.06
N HIS A 86 1.83 1.49 -3.71
CA HIS A 86 2.71 2.47 -4.33
C HIS A 86 2.98 3.59 -3.34
N GLY A 87 4.18 3.62 -2.80
CA GLY A 87 4.59 4.62 -1.83
C GLY A 87 4.57 6.03 -2.41
N LEU A 88 3.99 6.97 -1.67
CA LEU A 88 3.81 8.36 -2.11
C LEU A 88 4.65 9.35 -1.28
N THR A 89 5.12 10.39 -1.94
CA THR A 89 5.54 11.64 -1.31
C THR A 89 4.33 12.41 -0.78
N LEU A 90 4.58 13.46 0.02
CA LEU A 90 3.50 14.34 0.49
C LEU A 90 2.82 15.09 -0.67
N ALA A 91 3.59 15.46 -1.71
CA ALA A 91 3.06 16.18 -2.86
C ALA A 91 2.13 15.28 -3.68
N GLU A 92 2.58 14.06 -4.00
CA GLU A 92 1.79 13.07 -4.74
C GLU A 92 0.52 12.68 -3.98
N PHE A 93 0.61 12.50 -2.66
CA PHE A 93 -0.57 12.22 -1.83
C PHE A 93 -1.61 13.34 -1.90
N ARG A 94 -1.19 14.61 -1.79
CA ARG A 94 -2.11 15.76 -1.87
C ARG A 94 -2.71 15.91 -3.25
N GLN A 95 -1.95 15.63 -4.30
CA GLN A 95 -2.46 15.65 -5.66
C GLN A 95 -3.52 14.56 -5.86
N ALA A 96 -3.24 13.32 -5.44
CA ALA A 96 -4.19 12.22 -5.55
C ALA A 96 -5.47 12.47 -4.75
N GLN A 97 -5.38 13.04 -3.55
CA GLN A 97 -6.58 13.46 -2.79
C GLN A 97 -7.40 14.52 -3.55
N ALA A 98 -6.74 15.51 -4.15
CA ALA A 98 -7.44 16.55 -4.90
C ALA A 98 -8.13 16.02 -6.18
N GLU A 99 -7.58 14.96 -6.78
CA GLU A 99 -8.19 14.27 -7.93
C GLU A 99 -9.39 13.40 -7.53
N GLU A 100 -9.43 12.87 -6.30
CA GLU A 100 -10.56 12.09 -5.77
C GLU A 100 -11.75 12.96 -5.33
N ASP A 101 -11.50 14.21 -4.90
CA ASP A 101 -12.52 15.16 -4.43
C ASP A 101 -13.17 16.00 -5.55
N ALA A 102 -12.71 15.86 -6.81
CA ALA A 102 -13.15 16.64 -7.98
C ALA A 102 -14.21 15.91 -8.83
#